data_AF-A0A949LQK1-F1
#
_entry.id   AF-A0A949LQK1-F1
#
_cell.length_a   1.000
_cell.length_b   1.000
_cell.length_c   1.000
_cell.angle_alpha   90.00
_cell.angle_beta   90.00
_cell.angle_gamma   90.00
#
_symmetry.space_group_name_H-M   'P 1'
#
loop_
_entity.id
_entity.type
_entity.pdbx_description
1 polymer ?
#
loop_
_entity_poly.entity_id
_entity_poly.type
_entity_poly.pdbx_seq_one_letter_code
_entity_poly.pdbx_strand_id
1 'polypeptide(L)'
;VKPELIACDPLKKESEKEEFVKNLFIDSGRKVSPAAISALVNATGTDLRELSAAVSQLASDTPAGVIDESHVNKYHQGKIETTGFDVADKVMDGNFAESLITLRHAISTGTDPVMITSAIASSLRGVAKVSGINRSQKSFELAGELGMAPWQIDKARRQLNGWNANTLTAAVEAIAKCDAQVKGGASDPIYALEQALSKICAARLGAN
;
A
#
# COMPACT_ATOMS: atom_id res chain seq x y z
N VAL A 1 -11.10 26.71 -30.53
CA VAL A 1 -11.32 26.43 -29.09
C VAL A 1 -9.96 26.50 -28.42
N LYS A 2 -9.76 27.37 -27.43
CA LYS A 2 -8.50 27.37 -26.66
C LYS A 2 -8.48 26.11 -25.79
N PRO A 3 -7.39 25.32 -25.79
CA PRO A 3 -7.29 24.17 -24.91
C PRO A 3 -7.29 24.64 -23.44
N GLU A 4 -8.09 23.98 -22.61
CA GLU A 4 -8.04 24.12 -21.17
C GLU A 4 -6.90 23.25 -20.64
N LEU A 5 -5.94 23.87 -19.96
CA LEU A 5 -4.79 23.19 -19.38
C LEU A 5 -5.08 22.90 -17.91
N ILE A 6 -5.15 21.61 -17.55
CA ILE A 6 -5.30 21.15 -16.16
C ILE A 6 -3.93 20.66 -15.70
N ALA A 7 -3.36 21.31 -14.68
CA ALA A 7 -2.11 20.90 -14.09
C ALA A 7 -2.33 19.68 -13.18
N CYS A 8 -1.57 18.61 -13.42
CA CYS A 8 -1.58 17.38 -12.61
C CYS A 8 -0.22 17.19 -11.92
N ASP A 9 0.21 18.22 -11.18
CA ASP A 9 1.50 18.20 -10.50
C ASP A 9 1.49 17.19 -9.32
N PRO A 10 2.62 16.54 -9.04
CA PRO A 10 2.72 15.61 -7.93
C PRO A 10 2.57 16.34 -6.58
N LEU A 11 1.74 15.79 -5.68
CA LEU A 11 1.59 16.29 -4.32
C LEU A 11 2.82 15.91 -3.49
N LYS A 12 3.62 16.91 -3.13
CA LYS A 12 4.91 16.70 -2.45
C LYS A 12 4.79 16.88 -0.95
N LYS A 13 3.93 17.79 -0.50
CA LYS A 13 3.75 18.08 0.92
C LYS A 13 2.66 17.22 1.53
N GLU A 14 2.83 16.88 2.79
CA GLU A 14 1.84 16.11 3.55
C GLU A 14 0.51 16.88 3.67
N SER A 15 0.56 18.19 3.88
CA SER A 15 -0.62 19.06 3.90
C SER A 15 -1.43 19.04 2.59
N GLU A 16 -0.74 18.94 1.45
CA GLU A 16 -1.38 18.84 0.13
C GLU A 16 -2.11 17.49 -0.02
N LYS A 17 -1.56 16.42 0.55
CA LYS A 17 -2.18 15.09 0.56
C LYS A 17 -3.38 15.03 1.51
N GLU A 18 -3.26 15.63 2.70
CA GLU A 18 -4.39 15.74 3.63
C GLU A 18 -5.55 16.51 3.00
N GLU A 19 -5.25 17.60 2.29
CA GLU A 19 -6.24 18.37 1.53
C GLU A 19 -6.86 17.56 0.40
N PHE A 20 -6.06 16.79 -0.33
CA PHE A 20 -6.55 15.86 -1.36
C PHE A 20 -7.52 14.81 -0.80
N VAL A 21 -7.16 14.14 0.30
CA VAL A 21 -8.02 13.16 0.99
C VAL A 21 -9.32 13.80 1.46
N LYS A 22 -9.23 14.99 2.04
CA LYS A 22 -10.40 15.76 2.48
C LYS A 22 -11.35 16.02 1.31
N ASN A 23 -10.84 16.46 0.17
CA ASN A 23 -11.65 16.73 -1.02
C ASN A 23 -12.32 15.47 -1.57
N LEU A 24 -11.60 14.33 -1.61
CA LEU A 24 -12.19 13.06 -2.03
C LEU A 24 -13.37 12.61 -1.15
N PHE A 25 -13.31 12.83 0.17
CA PHE A 25 -14.45 12.55 1.06
C PHE A 25 -15.62 13.49 0.81
N ILE A 26 -15.35 14.77 0.52
CA ILE A 26 -16.38 15.76 0.15
C ILE A 26 -17.08 15.34 -1.15
N ASP A 27 -16.31 14.97 -2.18
CA ASP A 27 -16.83 14.50 -3.47
C ASP A 27 -17.66 13.22 -3.32
N SER A 28 -17.29 12.36 -2.35
CA SER A 28 -18.04 11.16 -1.98
C SER A 28 -19.25 11.45 -1.08
N GLY A 29 -19.52 12.72 -0.74
CA GLY A 29 -20.64 13.12 0.12
C GLY A 29 -20.50 12.71 1.58
N ARG A 30 -19.28 12.44 2.05
CA ARG A 30 -19.00 11.92 3.40
C ARG A 30 -18.32 12.97 4.28
N LYS A 31 -18.59 12.90 5.58
CA LYS A 31 -17.89 13.70 6.59
C LYS A 31 -16.78 12.86 7.20
N VAL A 32 -15.61 13.47 7.41
CA VAL A 32 -14.43 12.81 7.96
C VAL A 32 -13.77 13.70 9.01
N SER A 33 -13.18 13.11 10.06
CA SER A 33 -12.45 13.85 11.08
C SER A 33 -11.02 14.17 10.64
N PRO A 34 -10.40 15.26 11.13
CA PRO A 34 -9.00 15.57 10.83
C PRO A 34 -8.04 14.44 11.22
N ALA A 35 -8.27 13.81 12.38
CA ALA A 35 -7.46 12.68 12.83
C ALA A 35 -7.54 11.47 11.87
N ALA A 36 -8.71 11.20 11.29
CA ALA A 36 -8.88 10.14 10.29
C ALA A 36 -8.14 10.45 8.98
N ILE A 37 -8.15 11.71 8.54
CA ILE A 37 -7.40 12.16 7.36
C ILE A 37 -5.90 11.94 7.59
N SER A 38 -5.36 12.44 8.70
CA SER A 38 -3.94 12.29 9.02
C SER A 38 -3.58 10.80 9.18
N ALA A 39 -4.43 9.98 9.79
CA ALA A 39 -4.22 8.54 9.90
C ALA A 39 -4.18 7.85 8.53
N LEU A 40 -5.08 8.20 7.60
CA LEU A 40 -5.09 7.67 6.23
C LEU A 40 -3.83 8.04 5.46
N VAL A 41 -3.44 9.32 5.48
CA VAL A 41 -2.22 9.80 4.84
C VAL A 41 -0.98 9.11 5.41
N ASN A 42 -0.94 8.92 6.73
CA ASN A 42 0.14 8.17 7.39
C ASN A 42 0.15 6.68 7.03
N ALA A 43 -1.02 6.06 6.86
CA ALA A 43 -1.13 4.63 6.56
C ALA A 43 -0.76 4.29 5.12
N THR A 44 -1.16 5.12 4.14
CA THR A 44 -0.96 4.88 2.70
C THR A 44 0.22 5.65 2.09
N GLY A 45 0.80 6.62 2.79
CA GLY A 45 2.10 7.22 2.47
C GLY A 45 2.09 8.16 1.25
N THR A 46 2.76 7.78 0.16
CA THR A 46 2.97 8.64 -1.03
C THR A 46 2.14 8.23 -2.25
N ASP A 47 1.38 7.15 -2.19
CA ASP A 47 0.61 6.67 -3.35
C ASP A 47 -0.81 7.27 -3.37
N LEU A 48 -1.01 8.25 -4.26
CA LEU A 48 -2.30 8.94 -4.40
C LEU A 48 -3.42 8.03 -4.90
N ARG A 49 -3.09 6.94 -5.62
CA ARG A 49 -4.11 5.98 -6.07
C ARG A 49 -4.59 5.14 -4.89
N GLU A 50 -3.66 4.72 -4.05
CA GLU A 50 -3.96 3.97 -2.82
C GLU A 50 -4.81 4.80 -1.85
N LEU A 51 -4.48 6.09 -1.70
CA LEU A 51 -5.28 7.05 -0.96
C LEU A 51 -6.71 7.17 -1.52
N SER A 52 -6.84 7.34 -2.83
CA SER A 52 -8.16 7.48 -3.48
C SER A 52 -9.04 6.23 -3.33
N ALA A 53 -8.44 5.04 -3.46
CA ALA A 53 -9.14 3.79 -3.27
C ALA A 53 -9.55 3.58 -1.81
N ALA A 54 -8.66 3.85 -0.84
CA ALA A 54 -8.99 3.77 0.59
C ALA A 54 -10.12 4.73 0.99
N VAL A 55 -10.13 5.96 0.45
CA VAL A 55 -11.21 6.93 0.67
C VAL A 55 -12.54 6.43 0.12
N SER A 56 -12.54 5.95 -1.14
CA SER A 56 -13.73 5.41 -1.79
C SER A 56 -14.33 4.25 -1.00
N GLN A 57 -13.47 3.36 -0.51
CA GLN A 57 -13.87 2.20 0.28
C GLN A 57 -14.46 2.60 1.64
N LEU A 58 -13.78 3.46 2.39
CA LEU A 58 -14.29 3.95 3.69
C LEU A 58 -15.60 4.71 3.55
N ALA A 59 -15.76 5.46 2.45
CA ALA A 59 -16.99 6.17 2.15
C ALA A 59 -18.18 5.23 1.92
N SER A 60 -17.94 4.08 1.28
CA SER A 60 -18.94 3.04 1.02
C SER A 60 -19.24 2.17 2.24
N ASP A 61 -18.22 1.73 2.96
CA ASP A 61 -18.37 0.70 4.00
C ASP A 61 -18.78 1.25 5.37
N THR A 62 -18.54 2.54 5.61
CA THR A 62 -18.88 3.16 6.89
C THR A 62 -20.36 3.59 6.91
N PRO A 63 -21.11 3.30 7.99
CA PRO A 63 -22.48 3.81 8.16
C PRO A 63 -22.58 5.34 8.03
N ALA A 64 -23.78 5.85 7.79
CA ALA A 64 -24.01 7.30 7.74
C ALA A 64 -23.53 7.98 9.04
N GLY A 65 -22.70 9.02 8.91
CA GLY A 65 -22.04 9.65 10.06
C GLY A 65 -20.67 10.24 9.70
N VAL A 66 -19.95 10.71 10.71
CA VAL A 66 -18.57 11.18 10.56
C VAL A 66 -17.63 9.98 10.63
N ILE A 67 -16.80 9.82 9.60
CA ILE A 67 -15.71 8.83 9.56
C ILE A 67 -14.59 9.35 10.46
N ASP A 68 -14.28 8.62 11.53
CA ASP A 68 -13.25 8.99 12.50
C ASP A 68 -12.04 8.03 12.47
N GLU A 69 -11.04 8.32 13.30
CA GLU A 69 -9.81 7.52 13.38
C GLU A 69 -10.11 6.07 13.76
N SER A 70 -11.19 5.79 14.50
CA SER A 70 -11.57 4.42 14.84
C SER A 70 -12.05 3.65 13.62
N HIS A 71 -12.68 4.30 12.64
CA HIS A 71 -13.07 3.67 11.37
C HIS A 71 -11.86 3.37 10.50
N VAL A 72 -10.91 4.32 10.44
CA VAL A 72 -9.62 4.14 9.77
C VAL A 72 -8.83 3.03 10.46
N ASN A 73 -8.70 3.04 11.78
CA ASN A 73 -8.05 1.99 12.55
C ASN A 73 -8.82 0.67 12.49
N LYS A 74 -10.14 0.65 12.32
CA LYS A 74 -10.88 -0.60 12.10
C LYS A 74 -10.56 -1.19 10.74
N TYR A 75 -10.41 -0.35 9.72
CA TYR A 75 -9.94 -0.72 8.39
C TYR A 75 -8.46 -1.14 8.38
N HIS A 76 -7.64 -0.57 9.26
CA HIS A 76 -6.20 -0.83 9.34
C HIS A 76 -5.75 -1.79 10.46
N GLN A 77 -6.61 -2.11 11.45
CA GLN A 77 -6.27 -2.89 12.65
C GLN A 77 -7.38 -3.84 13.16
N GLY A 78 -8.59 -3.92 12.58
CA GLY A 78 -9.66 -4.59 13.33
C GLY A 78 -10.95 -4.97 12.61
N LYS A 79 -10.85 -5.86 11.62
CA LYS A 79 -11.87 -6.88 11.36
C LYS A 79 -11.18 -8.10 10.77
N ILE A 80 -11.77 -9.27 10.99
CA ILE A 80 -11.36 -10.59 10.51
C ILE A 80 -11.62 -10.67 8.99
N GLU A 81 -11.05 -9.73 8.25
CA GLU A 81 -11.06 -9.62 6.80
C GLU A 81 -9.61 -9.33 6.44
N THR A 82 -8.94 -10.35 5.93
CA THR A 82 -7.54 -10.23 5.53
C THR A 82 -7.40 -9.14 4.48
N THR A 83 -6.58 -8.14 4.76
CA THR A 83 -6.38 -6.98 3.88
C THR A 83 -5.24 -7.23 2.89
N GLY A 84 -5.13 -6.38 1.87
CA GLY A 84 -3.97 -6.40 0.97
C GLY A 84 -2.62 -6.21 1.69
N PHE A 85 -2.60 -5.52 2.84
CA PHE A 85 -1.40 -5.34 3.66
C PHE A 85 -1.00 -6.62 4.40
N ASP A 86 -1.97 -7.41 4.87
CA ASP A 86 -1.69 -8.70 5.50
C ASP A 86 -1.05 -9.65 4.47
N VAL A 87 -1.57 -9.66 3.24
CA VAL A 87 -0.95 -10.39 2.13
C VAL A 87 0.46 -9.89 1.90
N ALA A 88 0.64 -8.57 1.78
CA ALA A 88 1.95 -7.96 1.57
C ALA A 88 2.94 -8.35 2.66
N ASP A 89 2.57 -8.35 3.93
CA ASP A 89 3.46 -8.74 5.03
C ASP A 89 3.93 -10.18 4.92
N LYS A 90 3.03 -11.12 4.64
CA LYS A 90 3.40 -12.53 4.43
C LYS A 90 4.34 -12.72 3.24
N VAL A 91 4.05 -12.00 2.15
CA VAL A 91 4.88 -12.02 0.93
C VAL A 91 6.26 -11.46 1.20
N MET A 92 6.33 -10.33 1.90
CA MET A 92 7.59 -9.68 2.25
C MET A 92 8.44 -10.53 3.18
N ASP A 93 7.84 -11.39 4.02
CA ASP A 93 8.54 -12.34 4.87
C ASP A 93 9.01 -13.60 4.11
N GLY A 94 8.51 -13.83 2.88
CA GLY A 94 8.90 -14.94 2.01
C GLY A 94 8.18 -16.26 2.28
N ASN A 95 7.15 -16.25 3.13
CA ASN A 95 6.36 -17.44 3.44
C ASN A 95 5.27 -17.66 2.40
N PHE A 96 5.61 -18.29 1.28
CA PHE A 96 4.68 -18.50 0.16
C PHE A 96 3.38 -19.21 0.56
N ALA A 97 3.46 -20.22 1.44
CA ALA A 97 2.28 -20.98 1.86
C ALA A 97 1.29 -20.08 2.64
N GLU A 98 1.78 -19.32 3.61
CA GLU A 98 0.94 -18.37 4.34
C GLU A 98 0.45 -17.24 3.42
N SER A 99 1.30 -16.70 2.54
CA SER A 99 0.90 -15.67 1.58
C SER A 99 -0.27 -16.11 0.70
N LEU A 100 -0.28 -17.35 0.21
CA LEU A 100 -1.38 -17.88 -0.60
C LEU A 100 -2.67 -18.03 0.19
N ILE A 101 -2.59 -18.54 1.43
CA ILE A 101 -3.76 -18.69 2.30
C ILE A 101 -4.36 -17.31 2.60
N THR A 102 -3.51 -16.36 2.97
CA THR A 102 -3.86 -14.96 3.25
C THR A 102 -4.46 -14.28 2.01
N LEU A 103 -3.88 -14.48 0.82
CA LEU A 103 -4.42 -13.97 -0.45
C LEU A 103 -5.82 -14.50 -0.71
N ARG A 104 -6.02 -15.82 -0.60
CA ARG A 104 -7.32 -16.45 -0.86
C ARG A 104 -8.38 -15.97 0.10
N HIS A 105 -8.04 -15.83 1.38
CA HIS A 105 -8.94 -15.26 2.36
C HIS A 105 -9.32 -13.82 1.99
N ALA A 106 -8.33 -12.96 1.70
CA ALA A 106 -8.54 -11.56 1.33
C ALA A 106 -9.50 -11.39 0.14
N ILE A 107 -9.31 -12.19 -0.91
CA ILE A 107 -10.17 -12.15 -2.10
C ILE A 107 -11.56 -12.68 -1.76
N SER A 108 -11.67 -13.76 -0.99
CA SER A 108 -12.96 -14.34 -0.59
C SER A 108 -13.81 -13.39 0.28
N THR A 109 -13.15 -12.49 1.02
CA THR A 109 -13.80 -11.44 1.81
C THR A 109 -14.00 -10.14 1.04
N GLY A 110 -13.74 -10.11 -0.27
CA GLY A 110 -14.04 -8.97 -1.13
C GLY A 110 -12.92 -7.93 -1.28
N THR A 111 -11.69 -8.22 -0.87
CA THR A 111 -10.56 -7.32 -1.11
C THR A 111 -10.27 -7.26 -2.61
N ASP A 112 -10.28 -6.05 -3.15
CA ASP A 112 -10.00 -5.83 -4.57
C ASP A 112 -8.55 -6.25 -4.94
N PRO A 113 -8.35 -7.05 -6.00
CA PRO A 113 -7.03 -7.46 -6.46
C PRO A 113 -6.03 -6.32 -6.72
N VAL A 114 -6.48 -5.15 -7.19
CA VAL A 114 -5.64 -3.96 -7.42
C VAL A 114 -5.14 -3.38 -6.10
N MET A 115 -5.95 -3.47 -5.03
CA MET A 115 -5.52 -3.06 -3.69
C MET A 115 -4.42 -3.97 -3.15
N ILE A 116 -4.53 -5.28 -3.40
CA ILE A 116 -3.51 -6.25 -3.00
C ILE A 116 -2.19 -6.01 -3.74
N THR A 117 -2.24 -5.80 -5.07
CA THR A 117 -1.02 -5.48 -5.84
C THR A 117 -0.38 -4.17 -5.37
N SER A 118 -1.19 -3.16 -5.08
CA SER A 118 -0.69 -1.85 -4.62
C SER A 118 -0.02 -1.96 -3.26
N ALA A 119 -0.60 -2.70 -2.31
CA ALA A 119 0.00 -2.93 -0.99
C ALA A 119 1.38 -3.62 -1.09
N ILE A 120 1.49 -4.68 -1.88
CA ILE A 120 2.77 -5.39 -2.10
C ILE A 120 3.80 -4.44 -2.73
N ALA A 121 3.41 -3.68 -3.75
CA ALA A 121 4.29 -2.70 -4.40
C ALA A 121 4.76 -1.61 -3.43
N SER A 122 3.86 -1.14 -2.55
CA SER A 122 4.16 -0.15 -1.52
C SER A 122 5.20 -0.68 -0.51
N SER A 123 5.04 -1.91 -0.04
CA SER A 123 6.00 -2.57 0.85
C SER A 123 7.39 -2.74 0.20
N LEU A 124 7.44 -3.19 -1.05
CA LEU A 124 8.70 -3.32 -1.80
C LEU A 124 9.41 -1.97 -1.97
N ARG A 125 8.65 -0.90 -2.29
CA ARG A 125 9.18 0.47 -2.36
C ARG A 125 9.70 0.95 -1.00
N GLY A 126 9.01 0.63 0.08
CA GLY A 126 9.45 0.95 1.44
C GLY A 126 10.80 0.31 1.77
N VAL A 127 10.97 -0.97 1.46
CA VAL A 127 12.25 -1.68 1.63
C VAL A 127 13.35 -1.08 0.74
N ALA A 128 13.02 -0.73 -0.50
CA ALA A 128 13.96 -0.07 -1.42
C ALA A 128 14.45 1.28 -0.90
N LYS A 129 13.55 2.11 -0.35
CA LYS A 129 13.89 3.42 0.21
C LYS A 129 14.88 3.32 1.36
N VAL A 130 14.76 2.29 2.21
CA VAL A 130 15.64 2.12 3.38
C VAL A 130 16.92 1.34 3.08
N SER A 131 17.05 0.70 1.91
CA SER A 131 18.19 -0.18 1.61
C SER A 131 19.52 0.57 1.45
N GLY A 132 19.48 1.85 1.06
CA GLY A 132 20.66 2.71 0.89
C GLY A 132 20.99 3.63 2.07
N ILE A 133 20.17 3.59 3.14
CA ILE A 133 20.26 4.56 4.25
C ILE A 133 21.14 4.02 5.39
N ASN A 134 21.81 4.91 6.10
CA ASN A 134 22.57 4.53 7.28
C ASN A 134 21.63 3.96 8.36
N ARG A 135 21.88 2.72 8.77
CA ARG A 135 21.07 2.00 9.78
C ARG A 135 21.08 2.68 11.15
N SER A 136 22.09 3.49 11.46
CA SER A 136 22.23 4.19 12.74
C SER A 136 21.37 5.45 12.87
N GLN A 137 20.87 6.00 11.75
CA GLN A 137 19.99 7.18 11.79
C GLN A 137 18.62 6.84 12.38
N LYS A 138 18.06 7.74 13.19
CA LYS A 138 16.76 7.50 13.82
C LYS A 138 15.62 7.65 12.81
N SER A 139 14.60 6.81 12.94
CA SER A 139 13.48 6.77 12.00
C SER A 139 12.68 8.08 11.93
N PHE A 140 12.64 8.86 13.02
CA PHE A 140 12.04 10.20 13.03
C PHE A 140 12.81 11.22 12.18
N GLU A 141 14.14 11.12 12.14
CA GLU A 141 14.99 12.03 11.34
C GLU A 141 14.86 11.74 9.84
N LEU A 142 14.57 10.48 9.49
CA LEU A 142 14.41 10.01 8.12
C LEU A 142 12.98 10.17 7.58
N ALA A 143 11.99 10.44 8.44
CA ALA A 143 10.58 10.47 8.04
C ALA A 143 10.30 11.48 6.92
N GLY A 144 10.87 12.69 7.04
CA GLY A 144 10.74 13.74 6.03
C GLY A 144 11.48 13.43 4.72
N GLU A 145 12.68 12.84 4.81
CA GLU A 145 13.49 12.49 3.64
C GLU A 145 12.87 11.34 2.83
N LEU A 146 12.41 10.30 3.52
CA LEU A 146 11.86 9.10 2.89
C LEU A 146 10.36 9.24 2.55
N GLY A 147 9.69 10.24 3.14
CA GLY A 147 8.24 10.42 3.04
C GLY A 147 7.50 9.22 3.60
N MET A 148 7.95 8.69 4.74
CA MET A 148 7.44 7.50 5.41
C MET A 148 7.28 7.78 6.91
N ALA A 149 6.24 7.23 7.54
CA ALA A 149 6.11 7.34 8.98
C ALA A 149 7.24 6.55 9.71
N PRO A 150 7.69 6.97 10.90
CA PRO A 150 8.79 6.30 11.61
C PRO A 150 8.61 4.79 11.79
N TRP A 151 7.39 4.35 12.11
CA TRP A 151 7.08 2.92 12.27
C TRP A 151 7.19 2.13 10.95
N GLN A 152 6.91 2.75 9.80
CA GLN A 152 7.07 2.13 8.48
C GLN A 152 8.55 1.97 8.13
N ILE A 153 9.37 2.95 8.51
CA ILE A 153 10.83 2.89 8.35
C ILE A 153 11.40 1.74 9.18
N ASP A 154 10.98 1.62 10.44
CA ASP A 154 11.40 0.51 11.32
C ASP A 154 10.96 -0.85 10.76
N LYS A 155 9.71 -0.95 10.29
CA LYS A 155 9.18 -2.16 9.65
C LYS A 155 9.97 -2.52 8.39
N ALA A 156 10.21 -1.57 7.50
CA ALA A 156 10.97 -1.77 6.27
C ALA A 156 12.42 -2.18 6.55
N ARG A 157 13.08 -1.57 7.54
CA ARG A 157 14.43 -1.95 7.98
C ARG A 157 14.49 -3.38 8.51
N ARG A 158 13.47 -3.82 9.24
CA ARG A 158 13.35 -5.21 9.71
C ARG A 158 13.19 -6.16 8.53
N GLN A 159 12.30 -5.83 7.58
CA GLN A 159 12.03 -6.66 6.40
C GLN A 159 13.23 -6.75 5.45
N LEU A 160 14.04 -5.69 5.36
CA LEU A 160 15.27 -5.63 4.57
C LEU A 160 16.25 -6.77 4.89
N ASN A 161 16.23 -7.31 6.11
CA ASN A 161 16.97 -8.53 6.44
C ASN A 161 16.37 -9.71 5.66
N GLY A 162 17.01 -10.08 4.55
CA GLY A 162 16.53 -11.08 3.59
C GLY A 162 16.31 -10.55 2.17
N TRP A 163 16.51 -9.24 1.95
CA TRP A 163 16.51 -8.65 0.62
C TRP A 163 17.90 -8.13 0.25
N ASN A 164 18.25 -8.24 -1.02
CA ASN A 164 19.38 -7.57 -1.63
C ASN A 164 18.93 -6.86 -2.91
N ALA A 165 19.81 -6.10 -3.56
CA ALA A 165 19.46 -5.32 -4.75
C ALA A 165 18.85 -6.19 -5.85
N ASN A 166 19.45 -7.35 -6.16
CA ASN A 166 18.99 -8.22 -7.24
C ASN A 166 17.61 -8.83 -6.94
N THR A 167 17.41 -9.29 -5.70
CA THR A 167 16.15 -9.94 -5.30
C THR A 167 15.01 -8.93 -5.20
N LEU A 168 15.32 -7.71 -4.77
CA LEU A 168 14.35 -6.61 -4.75
C LEU A 168 13.96 -6.17 -6.18
N THR A 169 14.92 -6.08 -7.11
CA THR A 169 14.63 -5.80 -8.52
C THR A 169 13.71 -6.87 -9.11
N ALA A 170 14.02 -8.15 -8.91
CA ALA A 170 13.19 -9.25 -9.40
C ALA A 170 11.76 -9.20 -8.83
N ALA A 171 11.61 -8.85 -7.55
CA ALA A 171 10.30 -8.69 -6.91
C ALA A 171 9.52 -7.49 -7.47
N VAL A 172 10.19 -6.36 -7.70
CA VAL A 172 9.59 -5.16 -8.31
C VAL A 172 9.12 -5.43 -9.74
N GLU A 173 9.91 -6.15 -10.54
CA GLU A 173 9.50 -6.56 -11.89
C GLU A 173 8.29 -7.50 -11.86
N ALA A 174 8.27 -8.45 -10.93
CA ALA A 174 7.16 -9.39 -10.77
C ALA A 174 5.85 -8.67 -10.39
N ILE A 175 5.90 -7.75 -9.42
CA ILE A 175 4.68 -7.02 -9.01
C ILE A 175 4.23 -6.01 -10.06
N ALA A 176 5.16 -5.36 -10.79
CA ALA A 176 4.81 -4.44 -11.87
C ALA A 176 4.09 -5.16 -13.02
N LYS A 177 4.54 -6.37 -13.37
CA LYS A 177 3.84 -7.22 -14.34
C LYS A 177 2.45 -7.61 -13.85
N CYS A 178 2.31 -7.94 -12.56
CA CYS A 178 1.03 -8.25 -11.94
C CYS A 178 0.06 -7.06 -11.99
N ASP A 179 0.52 -5.87 -11.62
CA ASP A 179 -0.30 -4.63 -11.65
C ASP A 179 -0.91 -4.37 -13.04
N ALA A 180 -0.11 -4.55 -14.09
CA ALA A 180 -0.59 -4.44 -15.47
C ALA A 180 -1.63 -5.52 -15.83
N GLN A 181 -1.43 -6.74 -15.35
CA GLN A 181 -2.35 -7.87 -15.59
C GLN A 181 -3.69 -7.67 -14.89
N VAL A 182 -3.68 -7.24 -13.62
CA VAL A 182 -4.87 -7.06 -12.80
C VAL A 182 -5.72 -5.89 -13.29
N LYS A 183 -5.12 -4.85 -13.91
CA LYS A 183 -5.82 -3.69 -14.48
C LYS A 183 -6.42 -3.90 -15.88
N GLY A 184 -6.58 -5.15 -16.32
CA GLY A 184 -7.19 -5.51 -17.61
C GLY A 184 -6.24 -6.15 -18.62
N GLY A 185 -5.00 -6.44 -18.22
CA GLY A 185 -4.03 -7.17 -19.05
C GLY A 185 -4.12 -8.70 -18.97
N ALA A 186 -4.90 -9.26 -18.05
CA ALA A 186 -5.08 -10.70 -17.88
C ALA A 186 -6.56 -11.12 -17.86
N SER A 187 -6.82 -12.36 -18.27
CA SER A 187 -8.14 -12.99 -18.18
C SER A 187 -8.52 -13.40 -16.76
N ASP A 188 -7.52 -13.62 -15.88
CA ASP A 188 -7.69 -14.00 -14.48
C ASP A 188 -6.75 -13.19 -13.57
N PRO A 189 -7.27 -12.14 -12.89
CA PRO A 189 -6.51 -11.32 -11.95
C PRO A 189 -6.00 -12.09 -10.71
N ILE A 190 -6.72 -13.13 -10.28
CA ILE A 190 -6.35 -13.93 -9.10
C ILE A 190 -5.13 -14.78 -9.44
N TYR A 191 -5.15 -15.43 -10.59
CA TYR A 191 -4.00 -16.21 -11.06
C TYR A 191 -2.75 -15.34 -11.29
N ALA A 192 -2.93 -14.10 -11.77
CA ALA A 192 -1.84 -13.14 -11.89
C ALA A 192 -1.20 -12.81 -10.53
N LEU A 193 -2.01 -12.66 -9.48
CA LEU A 193 -1.55 -12.47 -8.09
C LEU A 193 -0.81 -13.71 -7.56
N GLU A 194 -1.36 -14.92 -7.73
CA GLU A 194 -0.72 -16.17 -7.28
C GLU A 194 0.68 -16.35 -7.92
N GLN A 195 0.81 -16.07 -9.22
CA GLN A 195 2.10 -16.10 -9.91
C GLN A 195 3.08 -15.04 -9.40
N ALA A 196 2.60 -13.83 -9.11
CA ALA A 196 3.44 -12.76 -8.58
C ALA A 196 3.97 -13.13 -7.18
N LEU A 197 3.10 -13.63 -6.30
CA LEU A 197 3.46 -14.14 -4.98
C LEU A 197 4.56 -15.19 -5.05
N SER A 198 4.41 -16.18 -5.95
CA SER A 198 5.38 -17.25 -6.14
C SER A 198 6.77 -16.70 -6.51
N LYS A 199 6.81 -15.76 -7.46
CA LYS A 199 8.06 -15.14 -7.91
C LYS A 199 8.72 -14.28 -6.84
N ILE A 200 7.94 -13.48 -6.12
CA ILE A 200 8.45 -12.58 -5.08
C ILE A 200 9.02 -13.40 -3.92
N CYS A 201 8.30 -14.42 -3.44
CA CYS A 201 8.79 -15.30 -2.38
C CYS A 201 10.04 -16.08 -2.82
N ALA A 202 10.07 -16.60 -4.06
CA ALA A 202 11.24 -17.28 -4.60
C ALA A 202 12.46 -16.34 -4.72
N ALA A 203 12.26 -15.09 -5.15
CA ALA A 203 13.32 -14.09 -5.21
C ALA A 203 13.93 -13.83 -3.82
N ARG A 204 13.10 -13.69 -2.79
CA ARG A 204 13.58 -13.52 -1.39
C ARG A 204 14.41 -14.71 -0.92
N LEU A 205 13.98 -15.94 -1.22
CA LEU A 205 14.73 -17.15 -0.84
C LEU A 205 16.10 -17.25 -1.53
N GLY A 206 16.22 -16.75 -2.76
CA GLY A 206 17.48 -16.67 -3.50
C GLY A 206 18.44 -15.57 -3.02
N ALA A 207 18.10 -14.84 -1.94
CA ALA A 207 18.97 -13.83 -1.35
C ALA A 207 20.03 -14.38 -0.39
N ASN A 208 19.88 -15.66 0.03
CA ASN A 208 20.75 -16.35 0.98
C ASN A 208 21.91 -17.09 0.30
#